data_AF-A0AAN9BJR4-F1
#
_entry.id   AF-A0AAN9BJR4-F1
#
_cell.length_a   1.000
_cell.length_b   1.000
_cell.length_c   1.000
_cell.angle_alpha   90.00
_cell.angle_beta   90.00
_cell.angle_gamma   90.00
#
_symmetry.space_group_name_H-M   'P 1'
#
loop_
_entity.id
_entity.type
_entity.pdbx_description
1 polymer ?
#
loop_
_entity_poly.entity_id
_entity_poly.type
_entity_poly.pdbx_seq_one_letter_code
_entity_poly.pdbx_strand_id
1 'polypeptide(L)'
;MRLLLLIMTGIGFTLDLLCGLLLQLPADGLPANNNDNAISDASYRSRRSFSDDSVVENSQPNSVHGAESARPAGKQAFQPPTNPEIGSNPFVSGVGAGHNGDPQSGSDNGQALSQAEPSGQSVNGERGGPAEKAGEGYEHKTPVPPTGQVPVTKPVTSFSLRLKNTGEKFVVDSAVKRQREEDTHVDQPAPVEGAPAEGHSDPEIQTNTHPHQVDPHNTKLTPSSKTLQHHNKTSPLNDIVSGVLWSKHLDDSCPHSNGLEPKELASWRRKAAGMQVVGVEEGCGRMQNRLVTFKDGSKACARYRLNTDQIQGEVYSYYLARLLNITNLPPAVLLPVDTLSPQWRTVHLEMSMAQWADGRLVVLTRWLDNLNPSYIPQELREEDRKLHPTVDVLGKKNAQELCDLLQWSDLIVFDYLTANLDRLVNNMFNRQWNAEMMNNPAHNLERTKDGSLVFLDNESGLFHGYRLLEKYHSYHESLLNSVCVFRESTAKAVKVLHESKSVGEELHKLFTEGEVHHRHLPSIPEKNASVLKDRLARVYDQIVKCEKMYGHR
;
A
#
# COMPACT_ATOMS: atom_id res chain seq x y z
N MET A 1 -20.11 -32.45 22.91
CA MET A 1 -19.13 -31.56 22.25
C MET A 1 -18.60 -32.13 20.92
N ARG A 2 -17.83 -33.23 20.87
CA ARG A 2 -17.16 -33.71 19.63
C ARG A 2 -18.07 -33.84 18.39
N LEU A 3 -19.30 -34.36 18.52
CA LEU A 3 -20.26 -34.45 17.41
C LEU A 3 -20.71 -33.05 16.90
N LEU A 4 -20.84 -32.08 17.79
CA LEU A 4 -21.26 -30.72 17.47
C LEU A 4 -20.13 -29.98 16.72
N LEU A 5 -18.87 -30.21 17.12
CA LEU A 5 -17.68 -29.72 16.41
C LEU A 5 -17.62 -30.27 14.97
N LEU A 6 -17.90 -31.56 14.78
CA LEU A 6 -17.92 -32.23 13.47
C LEU A 6 -19.04 -31.71 12.54
N ILE A 7 -20.19 -31.37 13.10
CA ILE A 7 -21.29 -30.74 12.35
C ILE A 7 -20.93 -29.29 11.96
N MET A 8 -20.31 -28.53 12.88
CA MET A 8 -19.88 -27.16 12.59
C MET A 8 -18.79 -27.09 11.50
N THR A 9 -17.80 -28.00 11.51
CA THR A 9 -16.77 -28.05 10.46
C THR A 9 -17.32 -28.51 9.11
N GLY A 10 -18.26 -29.47 9.09
CA GLY A 10 -18.93 -29.90 7.85
C GLY A 10 -19.79 -28.80 7.21
N ILE A 11 -20.50 -28.00 8.02
CA ILE A 11 -21.29 -26.85 7.55
C ILE A 11 -20.37 -25.73 7.07
N GLY A 12 -19.27 -25.44 7.77
CA GLY A 12 -18.27 -24.46 7.31
C GLY A 12 -17.69 -24.82 5.94
N PHE A 13 -17.19 -26.04 5.78
CA PHE A 13 -16.60 -26.51 4.52
C PHE A 13 -17.58 -26.48 3.34
N THR A 14 -18.86 -26.80 3.57
CA THR A 14 -19.88 -26.78 2.50
C THR A 14 -20.32 -25.36 2.13
N LEU A 15 -20.34 -24.42 3.08
CA LEU A 15 -20.62 -23.00 2.79
C LEU A 15 -19.44 -22.33 2.06
N ASP A 16 -18.20 -22.58 2.46
CA ASP A 16 -17.01 -22.05 1.77
C ASP A 16 -16.92 -22.55 0.32
N LEU A 17 -17.22 -23.83 0.07
CA LEU A 17 -17.25 -24.39 -1.28
C LEU A 17 -18.34 -23.72 -2.15
N LEU A 18 -19.52 -23.43 -1.57
CA LEU A 18 -20.62 -22.77 -2.27
C LEU A 18 -20.31 -21.30 -2.58
N CYS A 19 -19.73 -20.58 -1.62
CA CYS A 19 -19.26 -19.19 -1.81
C CYS A 19 -18.13 -19.11 -2.84
N GLY A 20 -17.19 -20.06 -2.83
CA GLY A 20 -16.12 -20.14 -3.83
C GLY A 20 -16.64 -20.34 -5.25
N LEU A 21 -17.67 -21.17 -5.43
CA LEU A 21 -18.35 -21.38 -6.72
C LEU A 21 -19.14 -20.13 -7.18
N LEU A 22 -19.81 -19.43 -6.27
CA LEU A 22 -20.56 -18.21 -6.60
C LEU A 22 -19.66 -17.02 -6.99
N LEU A 23 -18.41 -16.99 -6.49
CA LEU A 23 -17.42 -15.97 -6.84
C LEU A 23 -16.69 -16.22 -8.18
N GLN A 24 -16.97 -17.34 -8.86
CA GLN A 24 -16.34 -17.70 -10.15
C GLN A 24 -17.27 -17.51 -11.38
N LEU A 25 -18.48 -16.97 -11.20
CA LEU A 25 -19.37 -16.69 -12.32
C LEU A 25 -18.90 -15.44 -13.10
N PRO A 26 -18.68 -15.51 -14.42
CA PRO A 26 -18.34 -14.35 -15.23
C PRO A 26 -19.53 -13.38 -15.31
N ALA A 27 -19.25 -12.09 -15.15
CA ALA A 27 -20.26 -11.03 -15.11
C ALA A 27 -20.67 -10.55 -16.52
N ASP A 28 -21.11 -11.47 -17.38
CA ASP A 28 -21.59 -11.16 -18.73
C ASP A 28 -23.09 -11.46 -18.87
N GLY A 29 -23.89 -10.40 -19.08
CA GLY A 29 -25.22 -10.51 -19.68
C GLY A 29 -26.42 -10.58 -18.74
N LEU A 30 -26.83 -9.45 -18.15
CA LEU A 30 -28.24 -9.17 -17.84
C LEU A 30 -28.62 -7.77 -18.34
N PRO A 31 -29.78 -7.59 -19.00
CA PRO A 31 -30.16 -6.32 -19.59
C PRO A 31 -30.64 -5.32 -18.54
N ALA A 32 -30.22 -4.06 -18.67
CA ALA A 32 -30.76 -2.97 -17.87
C ALA A 32 -32.23 -2.72 -18.23
N ASN A 33 -33.09 -2.59 -17.22
CA ASN A 33 -34.47 -2.17 -17.39
C ASN A 33 -34.77 -1.03 -16.42
N ASN A 34 -35.25 0.10 -16.93
CA ASN A 34 -35.59 1.28 -16.14
C ASN A 34 -36.99 1.12 -15.56
N ASN A 35 -37.17 1.39 -14.26
CA ASN A 35 -38.25 2.22 -13.72
C ASN A 35 -38.10 2.43 -12.20
N ASP A 36 -38.61 3.56 -11.73
CA ASP A 36 -38.35 4.12 -10.39
C ASP A 36 -39.17 3.51 -9.24
N ASN A 37 -38.75 3.90 -8.03
CA ASN A 37 -39.50 4.00 -6.77
C ASN A 37 -39.75 2.73 -5.94
N ALA A 38 -39.01 2.65 -4.82
CA ALA A 38 -39.54 2.85 -3.45
C ALA A 38 -39.15 1.78 -2.40
N ILE A 39 -38.94 2.30 -1.18
CA ILE A 39 -39.02 1.66 0.14
C ILE A 39 -37.81 0.80 0.60
N SER A 40 -37.23 1.30 1.70
CA SER A 40 -36.28 0.65 2.59
C SER A 40 -36.95 -0.36 3.51
N ASP A 41 -36.37 -1.56 3.66
CA ASP A 41 -35.91 -2.07 4.96
C ASP A 41 -35.24 -3.46 4.83
N ALA A 42 -33.98 -3.57 5.23
CA ALA A 42 -33.32 -4.85 5.52
C ALA A 42 -32.03 -4.63 6.33
N SER A 43 -32.12 -4.79 7.65
CA SER A 43 -30.96 -4.67 8.55
C SER A 43 -29.95 -5.80 8.31
N TYR A 44 -28.75 -5.50 7.80
CA TYR A 44 -27.65 -6.46 7.71
C TYR A 44 -26.59 -6.22 8.80
N ARG A 45 -26.71 -6.96 9.92
CA ARG A 45 -25.68 -7.00 10.97
C ARG A 45 -24.48 -7.83 10.48
N SER A 46 -23.46 -7.19 9.92
CA SER A 46 -22.16 -7.85 9.74
C SER A 46 -21.39 -7.93 11.05
N ARG A 47 -20.71 -9.04 11.31
CA ARG A 47 -19.99 -9.31 12.57
C ARG A 47 -18.58 -8.73 12.54
N ARG A 48 -18.15 -8.24 13.71
CA ARG A 48 -16.77 -7.81 13.99
C ARG A 48 -15.78 -8.96 13.83
N SER A 49 -14.61 -8.65 13.29
CA SER A 49 -13.34 -9.27 13.68
C SER A 49 -12.50 -8.17 14.33
N PHE A 50 -12.64 -8.03 15.65
CA PHE A 50 -11.72 -7.22 16.45
C PHE A 50 -10.59 -8.14 16.93
N SER A 51 -9.36 -7.62 16.89
CA SER A 51 -8.24 -8.17 17.65
C SER A 51 -8.09 -7.29 18.89
N ASP A 52 -8.26 -7.86 20.07
CA ASP A 52 -7.99 -7.16 21.33
C ASP A 52 -6.48 -7.09 21.59
N ASP A 53 -6.00 -5.95 22.10
CA ASP A 53 -5.35 -5.91 23.41
C ASP A 53 -4.93 -4.49 23.81
N SER A 54 -5.54 -3.96 24.88
CA SER A 54 -4.88 -3.11 25.90
C SER A 54 -5.89 -2.75 27.00
N VAL A 55 -5.77 -3.40 28.15
CA VAL A 55 -6.47 -3.04 29.38
C VAL A 55 -5.71 -1.89 30.05
N VAL A 56 -6.37 -0.76 30.26
CA VAL A 56 -5.98 0.21 31.30
C VAL A 56 -7.20 0.48 32.17
N GLU A 57 -7.11 0.00 33.39
CA GLU A 57 -8.09 0.20 34.46
C GLU A 57 -7.86 1.59 35.08
N ASN A 58 -8.90 2.43 35.15
CA ASN A 58 -8.90 3.53 36.12
C ASN A 58 -10.32 3.97 36.50
N SER A 59 -10.48 4.46 37.73
CA SER A 59 -11.74 4.33 38.47
C SER A 59 -12.27 5.67 39.02
N GLN A 60 -13.62 5.82 38.99
CA GLN A 60 -14.44 6.75 39.81
C GLN A 60 -14.40 8.27 39.47
N PRO A 61 -15.35 9.10 39.97
CA PRO A 61 -16.80 8.98 39.73
C PRO A 61 -17.53 10.34 39.45
N ASN A 62 -18.85 10.28 39.21
CA ASN A 62 -19.75 11.41 38.89
C ASN A 62 -20.05 12.42 40.02
N SER A 63 -20.27 13.71 39.66
CA SER A 63 -21.44 14.55 40.06
C SER A 63 -21.42 15.87 39.24
N VAL A 64 -22.44 16.25 38.44
CA VAL A 64 -23.83 16.73 38.70
C VAL A 64 -23.94 18.23 39.06
N HIS A 65 -24.43 19.03 38.10
CA HIS A 65 -25.44 20.14 38.15
C HIS A 65 -25.36 20.88 36.79
N GLY A 66 -26.42 21.09 36.00
CA GLY A 66 -27.54 22.05 36.18
C GLY A 66 -27.19 23.40 35.49
N ALA A 67 -28.00 24.06 34.63
CA ALA A 67 -29.39 23.84 34.18
C ALA A 67 -29.68 24.55 32.82
N GLU A 68 -30.95 24.45 32.37
CA GLU A 68 -31.72 25.18 31.34
C GLU A 68 -31.11 26.46 30.69
N SER A 69 -31.36 26.82 29.42
CA SER A 69 -32.69 27.18 28.89
C SER A 69 -32.71 27.58 27.38
N ALA A 70 -33.93 27.63 26.82
CA ALA A 70 -34.41 28.42 25.67
C ALA A 70 -33.84 28.20 24.23
N ARG A 71 -34.70 27.63 23.37
CA ARG A 71 -34.78 27.98 21.93
C ARG A 71 -35.47 29.36 21.77
N PRO A 72 -35.39 30.00 20.59
CA PRO A 72 -36.53 29.84 19.67
C PRO A 72 -36.14 29.64 18.20
N ALA A 73 -37.13 29.28 17.38
CA ALA A 73 -36.96 28.96 15.96
C ALA A 73 -37.05 30.19 15.04
N GLY A 74 -36.31 30.17 13.92
CA GLY A 74 -36.47 31.08 12.81
C GLY A 74 -36.59 30.33 11.49
N LYS A 75 -37.81 30.21 10.95
CA LYS A 75 -38.05 29.73 9.59
C LYS A 75 -37.90 30.88 8.61
N GLN A 76 -37.05 30.76 7.59
CA GLN A 76 -37.24 31.48 6.33
C GLN A 76 -36.96 30.55 5.15
N ALA A 77 -37.92 30.47 4.23
CA ALA A 77 -37.78 29.79 2.96
C ALA A 77 -37.31 30.79 1.90
N PHE A 78 -36.35 30.40 1.07
CA PHE A 78 -35.98 31.14 -0.12
C PHE A 78 -36.50 30.41 -1.36
N GLN A 79 -37.31 31.09 -2.17
CA GLN A 79 -37.68 30.66 -3.51
C GLN A 79 -36.62 31.16 -4.51
N PRO A 80 -36.38 30.44 -5.63
CA PRO A 80 -35.45 30.87 -6.66
C PRO A 80 -36.06 31.98 -7.55
N PRO A 81 -35.25 32.91 -8.08
CA PRO A 81 -35.71 33.90 -9.04
C PRO A 81 -35.96 33.29 -10.43
N THR A 82 -36.97 33.84 -11.11
CA THR A 82 -37.47 33.46 -12.42
C THR A 82 -36.63 33.99 -13.58
N ASN A 83 -36.55 33.20 -14.66
CA ASN A 83 -36.11 33.65 -15.98
C ASN A 83 -37.13 34.61 -16.63
N PRO A 84 -36.71 35.59 -17.45
CA PRO A 84 -37.53 36.15 -18.51
C PRO A 84 -37.03 35.75 -19.91
N GLU A 85 -37.93 35.88 -20.88
CA GLU A 85 -37.95 35.16 -22.16
C GLU A 85 -37.64 36.05 -23.40
N ILE A 86 -37.32 35.38 -24.52
CA ILE A 86 -37.61 35.75 -25.93
C ILE A 86 -36.78 36.88 -26.61
N GLY A 87 -36.29 36.58 -27.83
CA GLY A 87 -35.56 37.55 -28.69
C GLY A 87 -35.11 37.10 -30.10
N SER A 88 -35.86 36.23 -30.80
CA SER A 88 -35.92 36.06 -32.28
C SER A 88 -34.67 36.18 -33.22
N ASN A 89 -34.27 35.02 -33.80
CA ASN A 89 -33.99 34.67 -35.22
C ASN A 89 -34.32 35.65 -36.39
N PRO A 90 -33.96 35.39 -37.69
CA PRO A 90 -33.07 34.36 -38.32
C PRO A 90 -32.19 34.84 -39.54
N PHE A 91 -31.34 33.96 -40.11
CA PHE A 91 -31.21 33.61 -41.58
C PHE A 91 -30.03 32.60 -41.81
N VAL A 92 -30.22 31.40 -42.40
CA VAL A 92 -30.03 31.00 -43.83
C VAL A 92 -28.55 30.83 -44.27
N SER A 93 -28.07 29.83 -45.02
CA SER A 93 -28.56 28.50 -45.50
C SER A 93 -27.41 27.73 -46.23
N GLY A 94 -27.61 26.43 -46.53
CA GLY A 94 -26.76 25.62 -47.44
C GLY A 94 -25.87 24.61 -46.69
N VAL A 95 -25.98 23.28 -46.81
CA VAL A 95 -26.46 22.35 -47.87
C VAL A 95 -25.60 22.37 -49.15
N GLY A 96 -24.82 21.31 -49.33
CA GLY A 96 -24.07 20.98 -50.55
C GLY A 96 -23.37 19.63 -50.38
N ALA A 97 -23.73 18.64 -51.19
CA ALA A 97 -23.24 17.26 -51.06
C ALA A 97 -22.45 16.81 -52.29
N GLY A 98 -21.54 15.83 -52.11
CA GLY A 98 -21.36 14.77 -53.11
C GLY A 98 -19.96 14.54 -53.70
N HIS A 99 -19.71 13.23 -53.92
CA HIS A 99 -18.87 12.58 -54.94
C HIS A 99 -17.34 12.41 -54.75
N ASN A 100 -16.98 11.18 -54.40
CA ASN A 100 -16.10 10.23 -55.12
C ASN A 100 -15.05 10.78 -56.11
N GLY A 101 -13.80 10.33 -55.94
CA GLY A 101 -12.77 10.41 -57.00
C GLY A 101 -11.36 9.99 -56.57
N ASP A 102 -11.07 8.69 -56.67
CA ASP A 102 -9.72 8.09 -56.74
C ASP A 102 -9.62 7.38 -58.13
N PRO A 103 -8.45 7.00 -58.69
CA PRO A 103 -7.06 7.19 -58.23
C PRO A 103 -6.03 7.57 -59.34
N GLN A 104 -4.72 7.48 -59.01
CA GLN A 104 -3.53 7.16 -59.87
C GLN A 104 -2.49 8.25 -60.29
N SER A 105 -1.21 7.85 -60.10
CA SER A 105 -0.01 8.02 -60.96
C SER A 105 1.03 9.15 -60.69
N GLY A 106 2.32 8.80 -60.90
CA GLY A 106 3.54 9.61 -60.66
C GLY A 106 4.27 9.21 -59.36
N SER A 107 5.48 8.63 -59.27
CA SER A 107 6.74 8.75 -60.06
C SER A 107 7.24 10.21 -60.08
N ASP A 108 8.48 10.56 -59.69
CA ASP A 108 9.71 9.75 -59.77
C ASP A 108 10.87 10.15 -58.80
N ASN A 109 11.71 9.15 -58.50
CA ASN A 109 13.17 9.14 -58.26
C ASN A 109 13.94 10.09 -57.29
N GLY A 110 14.89 9.46 -56.54
CA GLY A 110 15.97 10.10 -55.78
C GLY A 110 16.87 9.11 -55.00
N GLN A 111 17.85 8.48 -55.67
CA GLN A 111 18.74 7.45 -55.09
C GLN A 111 20.13 7.96 -54.66
N ALA A 112 20.68 7.38 -53.57
CA ALA A 112 22.10 7.01 -53.35
C ALA A 112 22.15 6.10 -52.09
N LEU A 113 22.58 4.82 -52.11
CA LEU A 113 23.95 4.26 -52.23
C LEU A 113 24.91 4.77 -51.12
N SER A 114 25.66 3.93 -50.39
CA SER A 114 26.24 2.61 -50.74
C SER A 114 26.37 1.59 -49.58
N GLN A 115 26.54 0.31 -49.93
CA GLN A 115 26.78 -0.84 -49.04
C GLN A 115 28.27 -1.06 -48.68
N ALA A 116 28.55 -1.91 -47.67
CA ALA A 116 29.77 -2.73 -47.62
C ALA A 116 29.59 -3.99 -46.73
N GLU A 117 29.59 -5.18 -47.34
CA GLU A 117 30.00 -6.46 -46.73
C GLU A 117 31.26 -6.97 -47.44
N PRO A 118 32.01 -7.91 -46.84
CA PRO A 118 32.50 -9.02 -47.67
C PRO A 118 32.47 -10.41 -47.01
N SER A 119 32.06 -11.40 -47.80
CA SER A 119 32.46 -12.82 -47.71
C SER A 119 33.99 -12.99 -47.75
N GLY A 120 34.64 -14.06 -47.28
CA GLY A 120 34.21 -15.40 -46.79
C GLY A 120 35.20 -16.47 -47.29
N GLN A 121 35.29 -17.66 -46.67
CA GLN A 121 35.83 -18.91 -47.31
C GLN A 121 35.75 -20.14 -46.41
N SER A 122 35.75 -21.34 -47.02
CA SER A 122 35.66 -22.67 -46.37
C SER A 122 36.87 -23.56 -46.70
N VAL A 123 37.20 -24.53 -45.83
CA VAL A 123 38.00 -25.73 -46.19
C VAL A 123 37.44 -26.97 -45.48
N ASN A 124 37.46 -28.12 -46.17
CA ASN A 124 36.93 -29.42 -45.73
C ASN A 124 37.87 -30.18 -44.77
N GLY A 125 37.33 -31.16 -44.03
CA GLY A 125 38.10 -32.13 -43.22
C GLY A 125 37.28 -33.36 -42.81
N GLU A 126 37.48 -34.48 -43.51
CA GLU A 126 36.74 -35.74 -43.44
C GLU A 126 36.91 -36.63 -42.17
N ARG A 127 35.93 -37.54 -41.99
CA ARG A 127 35.99 -38.94 -41.44
C ARG A 127 36.16 -39.22 -39.94
N GLY A 128 35.37 -40.20 -39.47
CA GLY A 128 35.65 -40.99 -38.26
C GLY A 128 34.41 -41.69 -37.65
N GLY A 129 34.03 -42.86 -38.16
CA GLY A 129 32.95 -43.69 -37.59
C GLY A 129 33.40 -44.63 -36.43
N PRO A 130 32.46 -45.37 -35.80
CA PRO A 130 32.69 -46.00 -34.48
C PRO A 130 32.99 -47.51 -34.49
N ALA A 131 33.63 -47.99 -33.40
CA ALA A 131 33.65 -49.38 -32.88
C ALA A 131 34.10 -49.29 -31.40
N GLU A 132 33.42 -49.83 -30.37
CA GLU A 132 32.99 -51.21 -30.07
C GLU A 132 34.07 -52.09 -29.40
N LYS A 133 33.79 -52.49 -28.14
CA LYS A 133 34.27 -53.64 -27.31
C LYS A 133 34.39 -53.22 -25.82
N ALA A 134 34.27 -54.05 -24.78
CA ALA A 134 33.59 -55.33 -24.46
C ALA A 134 34.38 -56.00 -23.30
N GLY A 135 33.69 -56.55 -22.29
CA GLY A 135 34.28 -57.29 -21.14
C GLY A 135 34.86 -56.38 -20.05
N GLU A 136 34.94 -56.74 -18.76
CA GLU A 136 34.48 -57.90 -17.94
C GLU A 136 34.14 -57.30 -16.53
N GLY A 137 33.36 -57.84 -15.59
CA GLY A 137 33.00 -59.22 -15.30
C GLY A 137 33.48 -59.59 -13.87
N TYR A 138 32.75 -59.21 -12.81
CA TYR A 138 32.99 -59.69 -11.44
C TYR A 138 31.69 -59.85 -10.63
N GLU A 139 31.40 -61.10 -10.25
CA GLU A 139 30.37 -61.44 -9.25
C GLU A 139 30.88 -61.22 -7.83
N HIS A 140 30.00 -60.81 -6.90
CA HIS A 140 30.14 -61.20 -5.50
C HIS A 140 28.77 -61.43 -4.85
N LYS A 141 28.60 -62.59 -4.21
CA LYS A 141 27.35 -63.03 -3.57
C LYS A 141 27.26 -62.59 -2.10
N THR A 142 26.13 -61.95 -1.75
CA THR A 142 25.30 -62.07 -0.53
C THR A 142 25.93 -62.42 0.83
N PRO A 143 25.46 -61.81 1.94
CA PRO A 143 24.36 -62.45 2.69
C PRO A 143 23.22 -61.53 3.17
N VAL A 144 22.06 -62.15 3.41
CA VAL A 144 20.81 -61.53 3.91
C VAL A 144 20.68 -61.70 5.43
N PRO A 145 20.23 -60.67 6.18
CA PRO A 145 19.65 -60.79 7.52
C PRO A 145 18.12 -60.48 7.52
N PRO A 146 17.38 -60.78 8.61
CA PRO A 146 16.07 -61.42 8.47
C PRO A 146 14.83 -60.51 8.52
N THR A 147 13.73 -61.04 7.99
CA THR A 147 12.38 -60.46 8.03
C THR A 147 11.80 -60.41 9.45
N GLY A 148 11.71 -59.22 10.04
CA GLY A 148 10.86 -58.93 11.20
C GLY A 148 9.44 -58.59 10.77
N GLN A 149 8.44 -59.31 11.28
CA GLN A 149 7.02 -59.00 11.04
C GLN A 149 6.58 -57.82 11.91
N VAL A 150 6.19 -56.71 11.29
CA VAL A 150 5.51 -55.60 11.96
C VAL A 150 4.00 -55.72 11.69
N PRO A 151 3.12 -55.66 12.71
CA PRO A 151 1.68 -55.79 12.50
C PRO A 151 1.12 -54.58 11.75
N VAL A 152 0.67 -54.81 10.52
CA VAL A 152 -0.03 -53.81 9.71
C VAL A 152 -1.42 -53.55 10.30
N THR A 153 -1.56 -52.44 11.04
CA THR A 153 -2.84 -51.92 11.48
C THR A 153 -3.63 -51.37 10.28
N LYS A 154 -4.65 -52.10 9.86
CA LYS A 154 -5.57 -51.64 8.80
C LYS A 154 -6.41 -50.47 9.31
N PRO A 155 -6.43 -49.30 8.65
CA PRO A 155 -7.44 -48.29 8.91
C PRO A 155 -8.80 -48.79 8.38
N VAL A 156 -9.69 -49.22 9.28
CA VAL A 156 -11.07 -49.58 8.94
C VAL A 156 -11.95 -48.34 9.10
N THR A 157 -12.22 -47.64 7.99
CA THR A 157 -13.27 -46.59 7.90
C THR A 157 -13.96 -46.59 6.53
N SER A 158 -14.47 -47.76 6.09
CA SER A 158 -15.43 -47.81 4.98
C SER A 158 -16.83 -47.41 5.44
N PHE A 159 -17.14 -46.11 5.41
CA PHE A 159 -18.53 -45.64 5.48
C PHE A 159 -19.17 -45.72 4.09
N SER A 160 -20.21 -46.54 3.95
CA SER A 160 -20.96 -46.68 2.70
C SER A 160 -22.30 -45.96 2.82
N LEU A 161 -22.40 -44.78 2.20
CA LEU A 161 -23.65 -44.02 2.09
C LEU A 161 -24.46 -44.53 0.89
N ARG A 162 -25.58 -45.20 1.15
CA ARG A 162 -26.59 -45.50 0.10
C ARG A 162 -27.63 -44.40 0.04
N LEU A 163 -27.48 -43.50 -0.93
CA LEU A 163 -28.54 -42.57 -1.31
C LEU A 163 -29.63 -43.33 -2.07
N LYS A 164 -30.85 -43.38 -1.52
CA LYS A 164 -32.06 -43.72 -2.28
C LYS A 164 -32.71 -42.42 -2.72
N ASN A 165 -32.88 -42.26 -4.03
CA ASN A 165 -33.69 -41.18 -4.59
C ASN A 165 -35.16 -41.65 -4.65
N THR A 166 -36.05 -40.96 -3.94
CA THR A 166 -37.51 -41.21 -3.97
C THR A 166 -38.28 -39.99 -4.44
N GLY A 167 -37.76 -39.27 -5.44
CA GLY A 167 -38.48 -38.24 -6.20
C GLY A 167 -38.53 -36.86 -5.56
N GLU A 168 -38.75 -36.75 -4.24
CA GLU A 168 -39.03 -35.45 -3.60
C GLU A 168 -38.22 -35.15 -2.31
N LYS A 169 -37.35 -36.06 -1.84
CA LYS A 169 -36.39 -35.80 -0.75
C LYS A 169 -35.30 -36.87 -0.69
N PHE A 170 -34.10 -36.47 -0.25
CA PHE A 170 -33.04 -37.40 0.14
C PHE A 170 -33.11 -37.66 1.65
N VAL A 171 -33.05 -38.94 2.05
CA VAL A 171 -32.98 -39.35 3.46
C VAL A 171 -31.68 -40.13 3.67
N VAL A 172 -30.92 -39.77 4.69
CA VAL A 172 -29.69 -40.45 5.11
C VAL A 172 -30.01 -41.23 6.38
N ASP A 173 -29.77 -42.54 6.35
CA ASP A 173 -30.05 -43.44 7.46
C ASP A 173 -28.72 -44.04 7.98
N SER A 174 -28.50 -44.00 9.30
CA SER A 174 -27.21 -44.37 9.91
C SER A 174 -27.40 -45.14 11.21
N ALA A 175 -27.05 -46.43 11.20
CA ALA A 175 -27.14 -47.30 12.38
C ALA A 175 -25.76 -47.47 13.06
N VAL A 176 -25.65 -47.11 14.34
CA VAL A 176 -24.46 -47.38 15.18
C VAL A 176 -24.87 -47.94 16.54
N LYS A 177 -24.40 -49.15 16.87
CA LYS A 177 -24.53 -49.77 18.20
C LYS A 177 -23.59 -49.08 19.21
N ARG A 178 -24.06 -48.88 20.44
CA ARG A 178 -23.22 -48.48 21.59
C ARG A 178 -22.84 -49.70 22.44
N GLN A 179 -21.60 -49.71 22.93
CA GLN A 179 -21.20 -50.34 24.19
C GLN A 179 -20.52 -49.28 25.07
N ARG A 180 -20.35 -49.59 26.36
CA ARG A 180 -20.17 -48.63 27.48
C ARG A 180 -19.21 -49.23 28.49
N GLU A 181 -18.22 -48.45 28.92
CA GLU A 181 -17.28 -48.65 30.06
C GLU A 181 -16.29 -47.45 30.03
N GLU A 182 -15.58 -47.05 31.09
CA GLU A 182 -15.93 -46.86 32.51
C GLU A 182 -14.89 -45.84 33.11
N ASP A 183 -15.15 -45.24 34.29
CA ASP A 183 -14.39 -44.09 34.82
C ASP A 183 -13.08 -44.45 35.57
N THR A 184 -12.16 -43.47 35.73
CA THR A 184 -11.23 -43.41 36.89
C THR A 184 -10.62 -42.01 37.11
N HIS A 185 -10.43 -41.64 38.39
CA HIS A 185 -9.94 -40.35 38.91
C HIS A 185 -8.58 -40.51 39.61
N VAL A 186 -7.68 -39.51 39.58
CA VAL A 186 -6.58 -39.30 40.55
C VAL A 186 -6.26 -37.78 40.71
N ASP A 187 -5.84 -37.38 41.91
CA ASP A 187 -5.74 -36.00 42.45
C ASP A 187 -4.44 -35.19 42.19
N GLN A 188 -4.47 -33.91 42.61
CA GLN A 188 -3.34 -32.97 42.77
C GLN A 188 -2.71 -33.05 44.19
N PRO A 189 -1.53 -32.43 44.42
CA PRO A 189 -1.50 -31.33 45.41
C PRO A 189 -0.58 -30.14 45.05
N ALA A 190 -0.65 -29.06 45.85
CA ALA A 190 0.13 -27.82 45.76
C ALA A 190 0.91 -27.51 47.09
N PRO A 191 1.30 -26.25 47.43
CA PRO A 191 2.67 -25.72 47.23
C PRO A 191 3.40 -25.32 48.54
N VAL A 192 4.63 -24.78 48.46
CA VAL A 192 5.44 -24.27 49.61
C VAL A 192 6.16 -22.94 49.27
N GLU A 193 6.34 -22.08 50.29
CA GLU A 193 6.83 -20.70 50.27
C GLU A 193 8.37 -20.53 50.34
N GLY A 194 8.88 -19.29 50.14
CA GLY A 194 10.22 -18.88 50.61
C GLY A 194 10.83 -17.59 49.99
N ALA A 195 10.93 -16.51 50.77
CA ALA A 195 11.72 -15.27 50.52
C ALA A 195 12.96 -15.24 51.48
N PRO A 196 13.82 -14.19 51.66
CA PRO A 196 13.72 -12.78 51.22
C PRO A 196 15.03 -11.96 50.90
N ALA A 197 14.82 -10.69 50.45
CA ALA A 197 15.49 -9.40 50.81
C ALA A 197 16.93 -8.94 50.39
N GLU A 198 17.06 -7.59 50.41
CA GLU A 198 18.25 -6.67 50.35
C GLU A 198 18.92 -6.37 48.97
N GLY A 199 19.35 -5.14 48.62
CA GLY A 199 19.11 -3.80 49.22
C GLY A 199 20.06 -2.67 48.71
N HIS A 200 19.52 -1.45 48.45
CA HIS A 200 20.20 -0.11 48.37
C HIS A 200 21.29 0.12 47.25
N SER A 201 21.67 1.33 46.79
CA SER A 201 21.50 2.75 47.23
C SER A 201 21.71 3.78 46.08
N ASP A 202 21.04 4.93 46.11
CA ASP A 202 21.42 6.20 45.42
C ASP A 202 22.10 7.20 46.39
N PRO A 203 22.81 8.24 45.90
CA PRO A 203 23.07 9.46 46.69
C PRO A 203 22.70 10.79 46.00
N GLU A 204 22.29 11.77 46.81
CA GLU A 204 21.89 13.13 46.43
C GLU A 204 23.04 14.17 46.37
N ILE A 205 22.81 15.20 45.54
CA ILE A 205 23.02 16.65 45.75
C ILE A 205 24.32 17.14 46.44
N GLN A 206 25.00 18.09 45.79
CA GLN A 206 25.56 19.24 46.53
C GLN A 206 25.57 20.55 45.73
N THR A 207 25.10 21.62 46.38
CA THR A 207 25.06 23.00 45.90
C THR A 207 26.30 23.78 46.33
N ASN A 208 26.66 24.85 45.61
CA ASN A 208 27.47 25.92 46.19
C ASN A 208 27.24 27.27 45.51
N THR A 209 27.36 28.34 46.30
CA THR A 209 27.00 29.72 45.95
C THR A 209 28.09 30.72 46.38
N HIS A 210 27.97 31.95 45.85
CA HIS A 210 28.38 33.21 46.53
C HIS A 210 29.83 33.74 46.31
N PRO A 211 30.10 35.05 46.54
CA PRO A 211 30.24 36.00 45.40
C PRO A 211 31.44 36.98 45.50
N HIS A 212 31.61 37.93 44.57
CA HIS A 212 32.48 39.11 44.78
C HIS A 212 32.14 40.37 43.94
N GLN A 213 32.75 41.49 44.34
CA GLN A 213 32.39 42.91 44.13
C GLN A 213 33.69 43.76 44.36
N VAL A 214 33.96 45.00 43.92
CA VAL A 214 33.22 46.18 43.36
C VAL A 214 34.05 46.84 42.21
N ASP A 215 33.47 47.85 41.54
CA ASP A 215 34.02 48.95 40.68
C ASP A 215 35.33 49.67 41.17
N PRO A 216 35.86 50.79 40.57
CA PRO A 216 35.43 51.58 39.38
C PRO A 216 36.53 52.07 38.37
N HIS A 217 36.11 52.53 37.17
CA HIS A 217 36.33 53.92 36.65
C HIS A 217 36.14 54.13 35.12
N ASN A 218 34.96 54.66 34.76
CA ASN A 218 34.68 55.74 33.78
C ASN A 218 35.77 56.22 32.78
N THR A 219 35.52 56.11 31.46
CA THR A 219 35.88 57.19 30.49
C THR A 219 34.97 57.25 29.24
N LYS A 220 34.28 58.39 29.07
CA LYS A 220 33.75 59.06 27.85
C LYS A 220 33.10 58.27 26.70
N LEU A 221 31.83 58.62 26.49
CA LEU A 221 31.04 58.49 25.25
C LEU A 221 31.66 59.22 24.04
N THR A 222 31.48 58.63 22.85
CA THR A 222 31.35 59.36 21.57
C THR A 222 30.12 58.84 20.81
N PRO A 223 29.38 59.69 20.08
CA PRO A 223 28.12 59.29 19.45
C PRO A 223 28.36 58.70 18.06
N SER A 224 28.42 57.37 17.95
CA SER A 224 28.45 56.68 16.66
C SER A 224 27.04 56.35 16.19
N SER A 225 26.79 56.65 14.90
CA SER A 225 25.56 56.48 14.14
C SER A 225 24.56 55.44 14.62
N LYS A 226 23.32 55.89 14.89
CA LYS A 226 22.13 55.03 14.80
C LYS A 226 21.88 54.67 13.34
N THR A 227 22.66 53.72 12.82
CA THR A 227 22.27 52.98 11.62
C THR A 227 21.02 52.19 12.00
N LEU A 228 19.86 52.67 11.55
CA LEU A 228 18.63 51.88 11.55
C LEU A 228 18.87 50.65 10.69
N GLN A 229 19.31 49.57 11.33
CA GLN A 229 19.19 48.25 10.75
C GLN A 229 17.69 47.97 10.64
N HIS A 230 17.14 48.25 9.46
CA HIS A 230 16.04 47.47 8.93
C HIS A 230 16.54 46.02 8.86
N HIS A 231 16.39 45.30 9.98
CA HIS A 231 16.10 43.88 9.89
C HIS A 231 14.84 43.81 9.03
N ASN A 232 15.03 43.47 7.77
CA ASN A 232 13.97 42.95 6.94
C ASN A 232 13.42 41.75 7.71
N LYS A 233 12.29 41.95 8.38
CA LYS A 233 11.44 40.84 8.79
C LYS A 233 10.97 40.20 7.50
N THR A 234 11.74 39.24 7.00
CA THR A 234 11.20 38.16 6.20
C THR A 234 9.93 37.69 6.92
N SER A 235 8.84 37.55 6.17
CA SER A 235 7.62 37.00 6.75
C SER A 235 7.99 35.66 7.41
N PRO A 236 7.52 35.35 8.63
CA PRO A 236 7.81 34.06 9.27
C PRO A 236 7.42 32.85 8.42
N LEU A 237 6.57 33.08 7.41
CA LEU A 237 6.15 32.11 6.43
C LEU A 237 7.22 31.81 5.35
N ASN A 238 8.10 32.74 5.02
CA ASN A 238 9.11 32.59 3.95
C ASN A 238 10.19 31.55 4.31
N ASP A 239 10.46 31.37 5.61
CA ASP A 239 11.38 30.35 6.10
C ASP A 239 10.73 28.94 6.05
N ILE A 240 9.40 28.86 5.91
CA ILE A 240 8.60 27.63 5.87
C ILE A 240 8.22 27.25 4.42
N VAL A 241 7.84 28.24 3.59
CA VAL A 241 7.41 28.07 2.20
C VAL A 241 7.94 29.17 1.28
N SER A 242 8.17 28.82 0.02
CA SER A 242 8.39 29.76 -1.09
C SER A 242 7.14 29.72 -2.00
N GLY A 243 6.20 30.64 -1.77
CA GLY A 243 4.89 30.63 -2.44
C GLY A 243 4.08 29.38 -2.07
N VAL A 244 3.94 28.45 -3.03
CA VAL A 244 3.25 27.15 -2.84
C VAL A 244 4.20 25.97 -2.67
N LEU A 245 5.50 26.22 -2.57
CA LEU A 245 6.51 25.18 -2.38
C LEU A 245 6.98 25.19 -0.93
N TRP A 246 7.21 24.03 -0.31
CA TRP A 246 7.95 23.98 0.95
C TRP A 246 9.35 24.60 0.76
N SER A 247 9.83 25.37 1.75
CA SER A 247 11.13 26.02 1.63
C SER A 247 12.22 24.96 1.57
N LYS A 248 13.25 25.20 0.75
CA LYS A 248 14.38 24.26 0.65
C LYS A 248 15.06 24.05 2.02
N HIS A 249 15.14 25.08 2.86
CA HIS A 249 15.69 24.96 4.21
C HIS A 249 14.87 24.02 5.10
N LEU A 250 13.53 24.15 5.09
CA LEU A 250 12.66 23.24 5.82
C LEU A 250 12.82 21.82 5.26
N ASP A 251 12.70 21.65 3.95
CA ASP A 251 12.82 20.33 3.31
C ASP A 251 14.16 19.67 3.68
N ASP A 252 15.30 20.34 3.46
CA ASP A 252 16.64 19.85 3.80
C ASP A 252 16.83 19.53 5.30
N SER A 253 16.00 20.07 6.19
CA SER A 253 16.01 19.78 7.64
C SER A 253 15.12 18.62 8.06
N CYS A 254 14.19 18.20 7.20
CA CYS A 254 13.25 17.12 7.49
C CYS A 254 13.86 15.74 7.20
N PRO A 255 13.33 14.67 7.80
CA PRO A 255 13.74 13.30 7.46
C PRO A 255 13.45 12.97 5.99
N HIS A 256 14.49 12.80 5.19
CA HIS A 256 14.38 12.21 3.85
C HIS A 256 14.56 10.69 3.93
N SER A 257 13.60 9.97 3.34
CA SER A 257 13.63 8.54 3.03
C SER A 257 13.50 7.56 4.19
N ASN A 258 13.06 6.34 3.84
CA ASN A 258 13.29 5.12 4.63
C ASN A 258 14.77 4.67 4.59
N GLY A 259 15.69 5.62 4.82
CA GLY A 259 17.13 5.46 4.96
C GLY A 259 17.78 4.47 3.99
N LEU A 260 17.88 4.83 2.71
CA LEU A 260 18.88 4.25 1.81
C LEU A 260 19.37 5.29 0.80
N GLU A 261 20.66 5.62 0.88
CA GLU A 261 21.38 6.28 -0.21
C GLU A 261 21.22 5.48 -1.52
N PRO A 262 21.32 6.10 -2.72
CA PRO A 262 21.13 5.38 -3.99
C PRO A 262 22.00 4.12 -4.15
N LYS A 263 23.21 4.14 -3.56
CA LYS A 263 24.12 2.98 -3.50
C LYS A 263 23.59 1.86 -2.61
N GLU A 264 23.03 2.20 -1.45
CA GLU A 264 22.48 1.23 -0.50
C GLU A 264 21.15 0.64 -1.00
N LEU A 265 20.34 1.45 -1.68
CA LEU A 265 19.13 1.00 -2.38
C LEU A 265 19.45 -0.01 -3.48
N ALA A 266 20.45 0.29 -4.32
CA ALA A 266 20.92 -0.64 -5.35
C ALA A 266 21.54 -1.92 -4.73
N SER A 267 22.26 -1.79 -3.61
CA SER A 267 22.81 -2.92 -2.85
C SER A 267 21.70 -3.82 -2.29
N TRP A 268 20.71 -3.24 -1.61
CA TRP A 268 19.58 -3.98 -1.05
C TRP A 268 18.78 -4.68 -2.14
N ARG A 269 18.43 -3.99 -3.24
CA ARG A 269 17.69 -4.61 -4.36
C ARG A 269 18.45 -5.79 -4.96
N ARG A 270 19.77 -5.65 -5.16
CA ARG A 270 20.63 -6.72 -5.68
C ARG A 270 20.69 -7.92 -4.73
N LYS A 271 20.75 -7.69 -3.42
CA LYS A 271 20.68 -8.75 -2.40
C LYS A 271 19.32 -9.44 -2.44
N ALA A 272 18.23 -8.70 -2.33
CA ALA A 272 16.87 -9.25 -2.29
C ALA A 272 16.54 -10.09 -3.53
N ALA A 273 17.05 -9.69 -4.70
CA ALA A 273 16.80 -10.36 -5.97
C ALA A 273 17.52 -11.71 -6.18
N GLY A 274 18.41 -12.15 -5.27
CA GLY A 274 19.14 -13.41 -5.46
C GLY A 274 19.83 -14.01 -4.24
N MET A 275 19.76 -13.37 -3.07
CA MET A 275 20.25 -13.94 -1.83
C MET A 275 19.33 -15.07 -1.36
N GLN A 276 19.94 -16.18 -0.92
CA GLN A 276 19.24 -17.31 -0.33
C GLN A 276 18.35 -16.88 0.84
N VAL A 277 17.12 -17.37 0.83
CA VAL A 277 16.16 -17.26 1.93
C VAL A 277 16.34 -18.45 2.88
N VAL A 278 16.44 -18.13 4.17
CA VAL A 278 16.70 -19.11 5.25
C VAL A 278 15.56 -19.19 6.27
N GLY A 279 14.57 -18.31 6.20
CA GLY A 279 13.35 -18.37 7.00
C GLY A 279 12.18 -17.67 6.29
N VAL A 280 10.98 -18.24 6.43
CA VAL A 280 9.71 -17.72 5.90
C VAL A 280 8.66 -17.91 6.99
N GLU A 281 8.24 -16.80 7.60
CA GLU A 281 7.42 -16.78 8.82
C GLU A 281 6.14 -15.97 8.59
N GLU A 282 5.09 -16.20 9.40
CA GLU A 282 3.89 -15.36 9.35
C GLU A 282 4.22 -13.90 9.72
N GLY A 283 3.61 -12.95 9.01
CA GLY A 283 3.87 -11.53 9.22
C GLY A 283 3.45 -10.68 8.03
N CYS A 284 3.72 -9.38 8.10
CA CYS A 284 3.45 -8.43 7.01
C CYS A 284 1.96 -8.36 6.60
N GLY A 285 1.05 -8.49 7.57
CA GLY A 285 -0.39 -8.29 7.38
C GLY A 285 -1.14 -9.58 7.07
N ARG A 286 -1.54 -9.78 5.80
CA ARG A 286 -2.50 -10.83 5.41
C ARG A 286 -1.94 -12.25 5.55
N MET A 287 -2.85 -13.22 5.69
CA MET A 287 -2.57 -14.67 5.89
C MET A 287 -1.57 -15.29 4.88
N GLN A 288 -1.46 -14.81 3.65
CA GLN A 288 -0.47 -15.29 2.66
C GLN A 288 0.79 -14.43 2.56
N ASN A 289 0.84 -13.26 3.21
CA ASN A 289 2.08 -12.49 3.32
C ASN A 289 3.03 -13.18 4.29
N ARG A 290 4.34 -13.03 4.07
CA ARG A 290 5.35 -13.64 4.92
C ARG A 290 6.45 -12.65 5.27
N LEU A 291 7.00 -12.80 6.46
CA LEU A 291 8.30 -12.24 6.81
C LEU A 291 9.38 -13.18 6.27
N VAL A 292 10.19 -12.67 5.35
CA VAL A 292 11.30 -13.39 4.72
C VAL A 292 12.59 -12.97 5.42
N THR A 293 13.38 -13.96 5.86
CA THR A 293 14.73 -13.74 6.39
C THR A 293 15.77 -14.28 5.41
N PHE A 294 16.67 -13.41 4.95
CA PHE A 294 17.78 -13.76 4.06
C PHE A 294 18.96 -14.32 4.85
N LYS A 295 19.88 -15.00 4.14
CA LYS A 295 21.08 -15.62 4.71
C LYS A 295 21.99 -14.67 5.50
N ASP A 296 21.99 -13.37 5.20
CA ASP A 296 22.77 -12.38 5.96
C ASP A 296 22.03 -11.82 7.19
N GLY A 297 20.86 -12.39 7.54
CA GLY A 297 20.02 -11.97 8.66
C GLY A 297 19.11 -10.78 8.36
N SER A 298 19.25 -10.12 7.20
CA SER A 298 18.34 -9.06 6.79
C SER A 298 16.96 -9.61 6.42
N LYS A 299 15.93 -8.75 6.53
CA LYS A 299 14.52 -9.16 6.39
C LYS A 299 13.79 -8.40 5.27
N ALA A 300 12.75 -9.01 4.74
CA ALA A 300 11.81 -8.41 3.80
C ALA A 300 10.36 -8.87 4.09
N CYS A 301 9.39 -8.00 3.80
CA CYS A 301 7.99 -8.41 3.66
C CYS A 301 7.76 -8.97 2.26
N ALA A 302 7.26 -10.19 2.19
CA ALA A 302 6.77 -10.80 0.96
C ALA A 302 5.27 -10.59 0.82
N ARG A 303 4.86 -9.84 -0.21
CA ARG A 303 3.46 -9.65 -0.61
C ARG A 303 3.11 -10.61 -1.74
N TYR A 304 2.34 -11.65 -1.41
CA TYR A 304 1.86 -12.66 -2.35
C TYR A 304 0.38 -12.46 -2.64
N ARG A 305 -0.03 -12.48 -3.92
CA ARG A 305 -1.43 -12.32 -4.33
C ARG A 305 -1.81 -13.22 -5.50
N LEU A 306 -3.06 -13.65 -5.48
CA LEU A 306 -3.71 -14.31 -6.62
C LEU A 306 -4.13 -13.30 -7.69
N ASN A 307 -4.55 -12.10 -7.30
CA ASN A 307 -4.90 -11.02 -8.22
C ASN A 307 -3.65 -10.30 -8.75
N THR A 308 -3.48 -10.30 -10.07
CA THR A 308 -2.40 -9.60 -10.78
C THR A 308 -2.48 -8.08 -10.59
N ASP A 309 -3.69 -7.49 -10.54
CA ASP A 309 -3.88 -6.05 -10.32
C ASP A 309 -3.19 -5.57 -9.03
N GLN A 310 -3.19 -6.41 -7.98
CA GLN A 310 -2.61 -6.07 -6.68
C GLN A 310 -1.08 -6.18 -6.67
N ILE A 311 -0.50 -7.19 -7.35
CA ILE A 311 0.95 -7.28 -7.57
C ILE A 311 1.43 -6.08 -8.41
N GLN A 312 0.70 -5.76 -9.48
CA GLN A 312 0.99 -4.60 -10.32
C GLN A 312 0.83 -3.29 -9.52
N GLY A 313 -0.24 -3.16 -8.73
CA GLY A 313 -0.49 -2.02 -7.84
C GLY A 313 0.70 -1.73 -6.93
N GLU A 314 1.22 -2.74 -6.23
CA GLU A 314 2.39 -2.59 -5.36
C GLU A 314 3.65 -2.18 -6.15
N VAL A 315 4.04 -2.96 -7.17
CA VAL A 315 5.33 -2.74 -7.85
C VAL A 315 5.35 -1.45 -8.69
N TYR A 316 4.26 -1.13 -9.40
CA TYR A 316 4.20 0.12 -10.17
C TYR A 316 4.02 1.34 -9.26
N SER A 317 3.42 1.22 -8.08
CA SER A 317 3.39 2.30 -7.08
C SER A 317 4.80 2.65 -6.60
N TYR A 318 5.65 1.64 -6.35
CA TYR A 318 7.08 1.88 -6.07
C TYR A 318 7.77 2.67 -7.18
N TYR A 319 7.57 2.30 -8.45
CA TYR A 319 8.19 3.01 -9.57
C TYR A 319 7.62 4.41 -9.83
N LEU A 320 6.32 4.61 -9.65
CA LEU A 320 5.70 5.94 -9.76
C LEU A 320 6.25 6.89 -8.69
N ALA A 321 6.45 6.42 -7.45
CA ALA A 321 7.08 7.22 -6.41
C ALA A 321 8.49 7.69 -6.81
N ARG A 322 9.28 6.81 -7.47
CA ARG A 322 10.62 7.17 -7.99
C ARG A 322 10.57 8.22 -9.10
N LEU A 323 9.60 8.16 -10.01
CA LEU A 323 9.39 9.22 -11.00
C LEU A 323 9.01 10.57 -10.37
N LEU A 324 8.27 10.54 -9.26
CA LEU A 324 7.82 11.73 -8.52
C LEU A 324 8.85 12.24 -7.50
N ASN A 325 10.02 11.61 -7.36
CA ASN A 325 11.01 11.86 -6.29
C ASN A 325 10.48 11.65 -4.85
N ILE A 326 9.43 10.86 -4.67
CA ILE A 326 8.88 10.49 -3.37
C ILE A 326 9.65 9.26 -2.83
N THR A 327 10.25 9.40 -1.64
CA THR A 327 11.16 8.40 -1.05
C THR A 327 10.57 7.63 0.13
N ASN A 328 9.29 7.88 0.45
CA ASN A 328 8.55 7.31 1.57
C ASN A 328 8.10 5.85 1.37
N LEU A 329 8.33 5.24 0.19
CA LEU A 329 8.07 3.82 -0.04
C LEU A 329 9.33 2.99 0.26
N PRO A 330 9.23 1.86 0.97
CA PRO A 330 10.33 0.91 1.08
C PRO A 330 10.75 0.40 -0.31
N PRO A 331 12.05 0.11 -0.55
CA PRO A 331 12.49 -0.59 -1.75
C PRO A 331 11.72 -1.91 -1.95
N ALA A 332 11.20 -2.10 -3.16
CA ALA A 332 10.55 -3.33 -3.61
C ALA A 332 11.46 -4.09 -4.61
N VAL A 333 11.25 -5.41 -4.80
CA VAL A 333 11.70 -6.20 -5.96
C VAL A 333 10.63 -7.24 -6.33
N LEU A 334 10.49 -7.55 -7.62
CA LEU A 334 9.55 -8.55 -8.13
C LEU A 334 10.25 -9.88 -8.39
N LEU A 335 9.77 -10.96 -7.78
CA LEU A 335 10.35 -12.30 -7.92
C LEU A 335 9.31 -13.37 -8.25
N PRO A 336 9.67 -14.40 -9.05
CA PRO A 336 8.92 -15.63 -9.13
C PRO A 336 9.12 -16.47 -7.87
N VAL A 337 8.06 -17.14 -7.47
CA VAL A 337 8.07 -18.29 -6.56
C VAL A 337 8.61 -19.47 -7.38
N ASP A 338 9.77 -19.99 -6.97
CA ASP A 338 10.40 -21.17 -7.57
C ASP A 338 11.06 -21.99 -6.46
N THR A 339 10.34 -22.98 -5.94
CA THR A 339 10.78 -23.88 -4.86
C THR A 339 12.02 -24.71 -5.19
N LEU A 340 12.42 -24.82 -6.46
CA LEU A 340 13.64 -25.53 -6.88
C LEU A 340 14.86 -24.60 -6.96
N SER A 341 14.65 -23.29 -7.06
CA SER A 341 15.71 -22.29 -7.13
C SER A 341 16.65 -22.33 -5.92
N PRO A 342 17.95 -21.97 -6.08
CA PRO A 342 18.86 -21.80 -4.95
C PRO A 342 18.41 -20.76 -3.92
N GLN A 343 17.53 -19.83 -4.31
CA GLN A 343 16.99 -18.79 -3.43
C GLN A 343 15.98 -19.37 -2.43
N TRP A 344 15.04 -20.18 -2.91
CA TRP A 344 13.86 -20.61 -2.15
C TRP A 344 13.92 -22.06 -1.64
N ARG A 345 14.74 -22.94 -2.23
CA ARG A 345 14.75 -24.39 -1.94
C ARG A 345 14.87 -24.77 -0.47
N THR A 346 15.51 -23.94 0.35
CA THR A 346 15.67 -24.18 1.80
C THR A 346 14.42 -23.91 2.63
N VAL A 347 13.40 -23.26 2.06
CA VAL A 347 12.16 -22.84 2.75
C VAL A 347 10.88 -23.27 2.00
N HIS A 348 10.99 -24.31 1.16
CA HIS A 348 9.90 -24.75 0.29
C HIS A 348 8.69 -25.30 1.08
N LEU A 349 8.90 -25.85 2.28
CA LEU A 349 7.82 -26.33 3.14
C LEU A 349 7.02 -25.16 3.72
N GLU A 350 7.70 -24.11 4.16
CA GLU A 350 7.13 -22.87 4.67
C GLU A 350 6.36 -22.11 3.59
N MET A 351 6.86 -22.11 2.35
CA MET A 351 6.15 -21.59 1.18
C MET A 351 4.89 -22.42 0.85
N SER A 352 4.97 -23.75 0.98
CA SER A 352 3.81 -24.65 0.83
C SER A 352 2.76 -24.41 1.92
N MET A 353 3.18 -24.21 3.18
CA MET A 353 2.30 -23.78 4.28
C MET A 353 1.70 -22.39 4.06
N ALA A 354 2.42 -21.49 3.37
CA ALA A 354 1.90 -20.20 2.91
C ALA A 354 0.95 -20.29 1.70
N GLN A 355 0.75 -21.50 1.15
CA GLN A 355 -0.02 -21.75 -0.08
C GLN A 355 0.50 -20.97 -1.29
N TRP A 356 1.82 -20.74 -1.35
CA TRP A 356 2.49 -20.14 -2.50
C TRP A 356 2.71 -21.21 -3.58
N ALA A 357 2.22 -20.95 -4.79
CA ALA A 357 2.39 -21.85 -5.93
C ALA A 357 3.57 -21.42 -6.81
N ASP A 358 4.32 -22.38 -7.34
CA ASP A 358 5.43 -22.11 -8.26
C ASP A 358 4.97 -21.36 -9.53
N GLY A 359 5.87 -20.53 -10.07
CA GLY A 359 5.61 -19.66 -11.22
C GLY A 359 4.74 -18.43 -10.91
N ARG A 360 4.14 -18.34 -9.71
CA ARG A 360 3.44 -17.13 -9.25
C ARG A 360 4.45 -16.07 -8.82
N LEU A 361 3.99 -14.82 -8.75
CA LEU A 361 4.84 -13.68 -8.38
C LEU A 361 4.62 -13.26 -6.94
N VAL A 362 5.71 -12.79 -6.33
CA VAL A 362 5.76 -12.18 -5.01
C VAL A 362 6.54 -10.88 -5.10
N VAL A 363 6.09 -9.84 -4.40
CA VAL A 363 6.87 -8.59 -4.24
C VAL A 363 7.56 -8.64 -2.89
N LEU A 364 8.89 -8.54 -2.86
CA LEU A 364 9.65 -8.38 -1.62
C LEU A 364 9.89 -6.90 -1.38
N THR A 365 9.37 -6.35 -0.28
CA THR A 365 9.67 -4.99 0.18
C THR A 365 10.57 -5.03 1.41
N ARG A 366 11.56 -4.12 1.53
CA ARG A 366 12.45 -4.03 2.70
C ARG A 366 11.64 -4.03 4.01
N TRP A 367 12.02 -4.90 4.96
CA TRP A 367 11.49 -4.87 6.32
C TRP A 367 12.06 -3.66 7.07
N LEU A 368 11.22 -2.99 7.85
CA LEU A 368 11.58 -1.84 8.66
C LEU A 368 11.12 -2.09 10.10
N ASP A 369 12.06 -2.09 11.04
CA ASP A 369 11.81 -2.37 12.45
C ASP A 369 11.38 -1.11 13.22
N ASN A 370 10.59 -1.31 14.28
CA ASN A 370 10.16 -0.27 15.23
C ASN A 370 9.37 0.90 14.59
N LEU A 371 8.46 0.57 13.68
CA LEU A 371 7.50 1.51 13.14
C LEU A 371 6.42 1.88 14.18
N ASN A 372 5.92 3.11 14.09
CA ASN A 372 4.83 3.64 14.91
C ASN A 372 3.65 4.10 14.03
N PRO A 373 2.38 3.88 14.44
CA PRO A 373 1.22 4.27 13.65
C PRO A 373 1.19 5.77 13.34
N SER A 374 0.87 6.14 12.10
CA SER A 374 0.79 7.54 11.68
C SER A 374 -0.64 8.08 11.80
N TYR A 375 -0.81 9.15 12.59
CA TYR A 375 -2.09 9.83 12.78
C TYR A 375 -2.28 10.95 11.75
N ILE A 376 -3.52 11.12 11.30
CA ILE A 376 -3.91 12.15 10.33
C ILE A 376 -3.72 13.54 10.95
N PRO A 377 -3.02 14.50 10.30
CA PRO A 377 -2.89 15.88 10.77
C PRO A 377 -4.23 16.58 10.90
N GLN A 378 -4.38 17.48 11.88
CA GLN A 378 -5.65 18.18 12.15
C GLN A 378 -6.17 18.94 10.92
N GLU A 379 -5.25 19.50 10.14
CA GLU A 379 -5.44 20.23 8.89
C GLU A 379 -6.16 19.38 7.81
N LEU A 380 -6.15 18.05 7.98
CA LEU A 380 -6.65 17.04 7.05
C LEU A 380 -7.79 16.18 7.64
N ARG A 381 -8.29 16.47 8.86
CA ARG A 381 -9.40 15.71 9.48
C ARG A 381 -10.78 16.22 9.09
N GLU A 382 -11.06 17.50 9.34
CA GLU A 382 -12.43 18.04 9.28
C GLU A 382 -12.93 18.30 7.87
N GLU A 383 -14.14 18.84 7.70
CA GLU A 383 -14.69 19.07 6.35
C GLU A 383 -13.98 20.22 5.62
N ASP A 384 -13.48 21.21 6.36
CA ASP A 384 -12.84 22.40 5.80
C ASP A 384 -11.31 22.29 5.69
N ARG A 385 -10.81 21.07 5.40
CA ARG A 385 -9.37 20.73 5.24
C ARG A 385 -8.61 21.77 4.43
N LYS A 386 -7.50 22.26 4.98
CA LYS A 386 -6.64 23.30 4.37
C LYS A 386 -5.18 23.06 4.78
N LEU A 387 -4.39 22.55 3.85
CA LEU A 387 -2.93 22.61 3.91
C LEU A 387 -2.45 23.72 2.95
N HIS A 388 -2.60 24.97 3.40
CA HIS A 388 -2.37 26.16 2.59
C HIS A 388 -1.14 26.96 3.10
N PRO A 389 -0.46 27.73 2.23
CA PRO A 389 0.69 28.55 2.61
C PRO A 389 0.22 29.84 3.29
N THR A 390 -0.23 29.71 4.54
CA THR A 390 -0.75 30.84 5.33
C THR A 390 -0.30 30.76 6.80
N VAL A 391 -0.21 31.93 7.45
CA VAL A 391 0.30 32.07 8.83
C VAL A 391 -0.63 31.41 9.87
N ASP A 392 -1.93 31.34 9.59
CA ASP A 392 -2.92 30.67 10.43
C ASP A 392 -2.78 29.14 10.42
N VAL A 393 -2.39 28.53 9.29
CA VAL A 393 -2.17 27.09 9.15
C VAL A 393 -0.75 26.70 9.59
N LEU A 394 0.27 27.38 9.06
CA LEU A 394 1.67 26.98 9.22
C LEU A 394 2.44 27.76 10.29
N GLY A 395 2.11 29.03 10.53
CA GLY A 395 2.94 29.96 11.31
C GLY A 395 3.04 29.69 12.81
N LYS A 396 2.30 28.69 13.33
CA LYS A 396 2.35 28.22 14.71
C LYS A 396 2.92 26.81 14.87
N LYS A 397 3.25 26.14 13.76
CA LYS A 397 3.72 24.76 13.74
C LYS A 397 5.17 24.68 14.16
N ASN A 398 5.51 23.68 14.97
CA ASN A 398 6.90 23.36 15.25
C ASN A 398 7.55 22.60 14.08
N ALA A 399 8.87 22.44 14.10
CA ALA A 399 9.61 21.79 13.00
C ALA A 399 9.11 20.37 12.68
N GLN A 400 8.76 19.55 13.69
CA GLN A 400 8.24 18.20 13.46
C GLN A 400 6.86 18.25 12.79
N GLU A 401 5.95 19.11 13.25
CA GLU A 401 4.64 19.28 12.60
C GLU A 401 4.76 19.75 11.15
N LEU A 402 5.74 20.62 10.85
CA LEU A 402 6.01 21.07 9.49
C LEU A 402 6.56 19.93 8.61
N CYS A 403 7.52 19.15 9.12
CA CYS A 403 8.03 17.96 8.42
C CYS A 403 6.97 16.86 8.23
N ASP A 404 6.00 16.78 9.13
CA ASP A 404 4.84 15.92 8.98
C ASP A 404 3.97 16.40 7.83
N LEU A 405 3.49 17.65 7.88
CA LEU A 405 2.64 18.23 6.84
C LEU A 405 3.29 18.20 5.45
N LEU A 406 4.62 18.35 5.38
CA LEU A 406 5.41 18.20 4.17
C LEU A 406 5.26 16.80 3.58
N GLN A 407 5.47 15.74 4.38
CA GLN A 407 5.33 14.36 3.93
C GLN A 407 3.88 13.96 3.65
N TRP A 408 2.91 14.52 4.38
CA TRP A 408 1.48 14.35 4.10
C TRP A 408 1.06 15.02 2.78
N SER A 409 1.72 16.11 2.36
CA SER A 409 1.48 16.72 1.03
C SER A 409 1.91 15.78 -0.11
N ASP A 410 3.06 15.13 0.00
CA ASP A 410 3.50 14.09 -0.94
C ASP A 410 2.55 12.88 -0.93
N LEU A 411 2.11 12.44 0.26
CA LEU A 411 1.17 11.32 0.39
C LEU A 411 -0.15 11.60 -0.34
N ILE A 412 -0.74 12.80 -0.16
CA ILE A 412 -2.00 13.15 -0.83
C ILE A 412 -1.82 13.18 -2.35
N VAL A 413 -0.73 13.72 -2.86
CA VAL A 413 -0.42 13.69 -4.31
C VAL A 413 -0.26 12.25 -4.79
N PHE A 414 0.45 11.41 -4.04
CA PHE A 414 0.72 10.03 -4.40
C PHE A 414 -0.54 9.14 -4.37
N ASP A 415 -1.30 9.17 -3.28
CA ASP A 415 -2.55 8.42 -3.13
C ASP A 415 -3.62 8.97 -4.09
N TYR A 416 -3.58 10.25 -4.47
CA TYR A 416 -4.38 10.77 -5.57
C TYR A 416 -3.97 10.12 -6.90
N LEU A 417 -2.71 10.22 -7.33
CA LEU A 417 -2.26 9.69 -8.63
C LEU A 417 -2.50 8.19 -8.76
N THR A 418 -2.23 7.43 -7.70
CA THR A 418 -2.48 5.98 -7.63
C THR A 418 -3.96 5.63 -7.40
N ALA A 419 -4.81 6.56 -6.95
CA ALA A 419 -6.14 6.25 -6.42
C ALA A 419 -6.10 5.18 -5.30
N ASN A 420 -5.07 5.22 -4.44
CA ASN A 420 -4.95 4.30 -3.32
C ASN A 420 -6.00 4.62 -2.25
N LEU A 421 -7.02 3.78 -2.19
CA LEU A 421 -8.14 3.96 -1.27
C LEU A 421 -7.83 3.53 0.17
N ASP A 422 -6.84 2.67 0.39
CA ASP A 422 -6.69 1.88 1.64
C ASP A 422 -6.03 2.64 2.80
N ARG A 423 -5.89 3.96 2.66
CA ARG A 423 -5.36 4.89 3.67
C ARG A 423 -6.40 5.96 4.03
N LEU A 424 -6.07 7.23 3.79
CA LEU A 424 -6.87 8.39 4.18
C LEU A 424 -8.29 8.37 3.60
N VAL A 425 -8.47 7.87 2.38
CA VAL A 425 -9.78 7.71 1.75
C VAL A 425 -10.64 6.66 2.45
N ASN A 426 -10.06 5.55 2.93
CA ASN A 426 -10.78 4.57 3.74
C ASN A 426 -11.22 5.17 5.09
N ASN A 427 -10.35 5.95 5.76
CA ASN A 427 -10.73 6.69 6.96
C ASN A 427 -11.90 7.66 6.68
N MET A 428 -11.83 8.44 5.60
CA MET A 428 -12.90 9.38 5.19
C MET A 428 -14.20 8.67 4.83
N PHE A 429 -14.15 7.59 4.06
CA PHE A 429 -15.32 6.81 3.65
C PHE A 429 -16.00 6.19 4.87
N ASN A 430 -15.24 5.66 5.84
CA ASN A 430 -15.79 5.03 7.03
C ASN A 430 -16.32 6.02 8.08
N ARG A 431 -16.12 7.35 7.92
CA ARG A 431 -16.75 8.37 8.80
C ARG A 431 -18.27 8.23 8.88
N GLN A 432 -18.91 7.75 7.81
CA GLN A 432 -20.37 7.55 7.76
C GLN A 432 -20.90 6.52 8.77
N TRP A 433 -20.03 5.65 9.30
CA TRP A 433 -20.36 4.67 10.35
C TRP A 433 -19.67 4.95 11.70
N ASN A 434 -18.58 5.72 11.70
CA ASN A 434 -17.89 6.14 12.91
C ASN A 434 -17.27 7.53 12.74
N ALA A 435 -17.85 8.55 13.39
CA ALA A 435 -17.37 9.94 13.30
C ALA A 435 -15.88 10.09 13.69
N GLU A 436 -15.41 9.28 14.64
CA GLU A 436 -14.03 9.29 15.15
C GLU A 436 -12.99 8.67 14.20
N MET A 437 -13.41 8.18 13.03
CA MET A 437 -12.51 7.48 12.10
C MET A 437 -11.30 8.31 11.63
N MET A 438 -11.40 9.65 11.64
CA MET A 438 -10.28 10.55 11.31
C MET A 438 -9.31 10.78 12.48
N ASN A 439 -9.66 10.35 13.70
CA ASN A 439 -8.80 10.40 14.88
C ASN A 439 -8.00 9.10 15.09
N ASN A 440 -8.36 8.02 14.38
CA ASN A 440 -7.56 6.80 14.30
C ASN A 440 -6.31 7.01 13.43
N PRO A 441 -5.28 6.15 13.57
CA PRO A 441 -4.19 6.07 12.61
C PRO A 441 -4.71 5.84 11.18
N ALA A 442 -3.99 6.36 10.19
CA ALA A 442 -4.24 5.99 8.80
C ALA A 442 -3.73 4.56 8.57
N HIS A 443 -4.60 3.69 8.06
CA HIS A 443 -4.24 2.32 7.74
C HIS A 443 -3.11 2.28 6.70
N ASN A 444 -2.22 1.28 6.81
CA ASN A 444 -1.08 1.10 5.90
C ASN A 444 -0.16 2.35 5.76
N LEU A 445 -0.15 3.21 6.78
CA LEU A 445 0.76 4.36 6.91
C LEU A 445 1.42 4.37 8.28
N GLU A 446 2.71 4.13 8.28
CA GLU A 446 3.54 4.03 9.48
C GLU A 446 4.56 5.16 9.54
N ARG A 447 5.30 5.24 10.64
CA ARG A 447 6.37 6.22 10.84
C ARG A 447 7.59 5.61 11.52
N THR A 448 8.78 5.95 11.04
CA THR A 448 10.05 5.58 11.67
C THR A 448 10.32 6.38 12.95
N LYS A 449 11.36 6.01 13.72
CA LYS A 449 11.76 6.71 14.95
C LYS A 449 12.28 8.14 14.70
N ASP A 450 12.88 8.37 13.53
CA ASP A 450 13.35 9.68 13.07
C ASP A 450 12.23 10.59 12.52
N GLY A 451 11.02 10.07 12.33
CA GLY A 451 9.86 10.84 11.88
C GLY A 451 9.50 10.70 10.40
N SER A 452 10.23 9.89 9.61
CA SER A 452 9.89 9.59 8.22
C SER A 452 8.59 8.78 8.13
N LEU A 453 7.65 9.21 7.28
CA LEU A 453 6.46 8.44 6.92
C LEU A 453 6.81 7.28 6.01
N VAL A 454 6.11 6.15 6.20
CA VAL A 454 6.34 4.89 5.50
C VAL A 454 5.07 4.45 4.80
N PHE A 455 5.11 4.45 3.47
CA PHE A 455 3.96 4.16 2.61
C PHE A 455 3.93 2.65 2.32
N LEU A 456 3.22 1.89 3.17
CA LEU A 456 3.12 0.43 3.09
C LEU A 456 1.89 -0.03 2.28
N ASP A 457 1.95 -1.28 1.81
CA ASP A 457 0.84 -2.01 1.15
C ASP A 457 0.11 -1.19 0.06
N ASN A 458 0.84 -0.87 -1.02
CA ASN A 458 0.37 -0.01 -2.10
C ASN A 458 -0.42 -0.81 -3.16
N GLU A 459 -0.79 -2.06 -2.87
CA GLU A 459 -1.50 -2.97 -3.77
C GLU A 459 -2.89 -2.50 -4.21
N SER A 460 -3.52 -1.63 -3.42
CA SER A 460 -4.81 -1.02 -3.73
C SER A 460 -4.67 0.18 -4.68
N GLY A 461 -3.45 0.58 -5.02
CA GLY A 461 -3.14 1.63 -5.98
C GLY A 461 -3.18 1.16 -7.44
N LEU A 462 -3.16 2.16 -8.34
CA LEU A 462 -3.18 2.06 -9.79
C LEU A 462 -4.29 1.11 -10.27
N PHE A 463 -3.93 -0.03 -10.84
CA PHE A 463 -4.80 -1.04 -11.44
C PHE A 463 -6.05 -1.33 -10.61
N HIS A 464 -5.90 -1.61 -9.31
CA HIS A 464 -7.04 -1.90 -8.45
C HIS A 464 -7.86 -0.63 -8.12
N GLY A 465 -7.21 0.45 -7.69
CA GLY A 465 -7.87 1.71 -7.34
C GLY A 465 -8.62 2.36 -8.51
N TYR A 466 -8.07 2.26 -9.73
CA TYR A 466 -8.68 2.82 -10.96
C TYR A 466 -10.00 2.15 -11.33
N ARG A 467 -10.18 0.87 -11.00
CA ARG A 467 -11.47 0.18 -11.14
C ARG A 467 -12.56 0.70 -10.19
N LEU A 468 -12.14 1.37 -9.10
CA LEU A 468 -13.02 1.82 -8.01
C LEU A 468 -13.18 3.35 -7.99
N LEU A 469 -12.61 4.07 -8.96
CA LEU A 469 -12.65 5.52 -9.05
C LEU A 469 -14.07 6.09 -9.02
N GLU A 470 -15.03 5.50 -9.71
CA GLU A 470 -16.43 5.97 -9.71
C GLU A 470 -17.00 6.15 -8.29
N LYS A 471 -16.62 5.27 -7.36
CA LYS A 471 -17.07 5.31 -5.96
C LYS A 471 -16.21 6.20 -5.06
N TYR A 472 -14.89 6.27 -5.29
CA TYR A 472 -13.95 6.88 -4.35
C TYR A 472 -13.29 8.19 -4.83
N HIS A 473 -13.48 8.57 -6.10
CA HIS A 473 -12.83 9.74 -6.70
C HIS A 473 -13.13 11.05 -5.96
N SER A 474 -14.36 11.25 -5.47
CA SER A 474 -14.76 12.44 -4.71
C SER A 474 -13.94 12.66 -3.43
N TYR A 475 -13.55 11.58 -2.73
CA TYR A 475 -12.69 11.68 -1.55
C TYR A 475 -11.26 12.08 -1.93
N HIS A 476 -10.70 11.48 -2.99
CA HIS A 476 -9.40 11.86 -3.54
C HIS A 476 -9.39 13.33 -4.02
N GLU A 477 -10.43 13.78 -4.73
CA GLU A 477 -10.60 15.18 -5.15
C GLU A 477 -10.67 16.12 -3.95
N SER A 478 -11.45 15.78 -2.91
CA SER A 478 -11.54 16.60 -1.70
C SER A 478 -10.19 16.75 -1.00
N LEU A 479 -9.37 15.70 -0.99
CA LEU A 479 -8.01 15.75 -0.45
C LEU A 479 -7.08 16.59 -1.33
N LEU A 480 -7.03 16.36 -2.64
CA LEU A 480 -6.16 17.12 -3.55
C LEU A 480 -6.51 18.62 -3.52
N ASN A 481 -7.79 18.97 -3.54
CA ASN A 481 -8.24 20.36 -3.48
C ASN A 481 -7.90 21.07 -2.15
N SER A 482 -7.63 20.33 -1.08
CA SER A 482 -7.21 20.87 0.23
C SER A 482 -5.73 21.20 0.34
N VAL A 483 -4.90 20.76 -0.60
CA VAL A 483 -3.44 20.97 -0.58
C VAL A 483 -3.06 22.11 -1.53
N CYS A 484 -2.39 23.13 -0.99
CA CYS A 484 -1.74 24.20 -1.74
C CYS A 484 -0.29 24.45 -1.32
N VAL A 485 0.34 23.48 -0.66
CA VAL A 485 1.79 23.46 -0.41
C VAL A 485 2.36 22.12 -0.84
N PHE A 486 3.39 22.14 -1.67
CA PHE A 486 3.97 20.96 -2.33
C PHE A 486 5.48 20.90 -2.14
N ARG A 487 6.07 19.69 -2.12
CA ARG A 487 7.54 19.58 -2.18
C ARG A 487 8.03 20.01 -3.55
N GLU A 488 9.11 20.80 -3.60
CA GLU A 488 9.67 21.32 -4.86
C GLU A 488 10.01 20.19 -5.86
N SER A 489 10.65 19.12 -5.40
CA SER A 489 11.03 17.98 -6.25
C SER A 489 9.81 17.24 -6.83
N THR A 490 8.76 17.06 -6.03
CA THR A 490 7.49 16.45 -6.43
C THR A 490 6.73 17.33 -7.43
N ALA A 491 6.57 18.63 -7.14
CA ALA A 491 5.91 19.58 -8.03
C ALA A 491 6.64 19.71 -9.38
N LYS A 492 7.98 19.74 -9.36
CA LYS A 492 8.81 19.75 -10.57
C LYS A 492 8.67 18.47 -11.39
N ALA A 493 8.63 17.30 -10.74
CA ALA A 493 8.41 16.03 -11.43
C ALA A 493 7.02 15.97 -12.08
N VAL A 494 5.96 16.38 -11.37
CA VAL A 494 4.59 16.48 -11.91
C VAL A 494 4.55 17.38 -13.14
N LYS A 495 5.17 18.57 -13.07
CA LYS A 495 5.25 19.51 -14.20
C LYS A 495 5.92 18.89 -15.43
N VAL A 496 7.11 18.29 -15.27
CA VAL A 496 7.86 17.66 -16.37
C VAL A 496 7.04 16.54 -17.03
N LEU A 497 6.46 15.64 -16.23
CA LEU A 497 5.67 14.50 -16.72
C LEU A 497 4.34 14.92 -17.37
N HIS A 498 3.75 16.05 -16.92
CA HIS A 498 2.56 16.63 -17.53
C HIS A 498 2.87 17.29 -18.88
N GLU A 499 3.93 18.11 -18.94
CA GLU A 499 4.37 18.79 -20.16
C GLU A 499 4.80 17.79 -21.24
N SER A 500 5.53 16.72 -20.88
CA SER A 500 5.92 15.65 -21.81
C SER A 500 4.76 14.74 -22.23
N LYS A 501 3.70 14.67 -21.42
CA LYS A 501 2.57 13.73 -21.55
C LYS A 501 2.98 12.24 -21.51
N SER A 502 4.20 11.93 -21.06
CA SER A 502 4.84 10.60 -21.17
C SER A 502 4.77 9.74 -19.90
N VAL A 503 3.98 10.11 -18.89
CA VAL A 503 3.97 9.43 -17.57
C VAL A 503 3.77 7.91 -17.63
N GLY A 504 2.92 7.41 -18.53
CA GLY A 504 2.71 5.96 -18.70
C GLY A 504 3.92 5.25 -19.33
N GLU A 505 4.60 5.91 -20.26
CA GLU A 505 5.77 5.39 -20.98
C GLU A 505 7.00 5.36 -20.06
N GLU A 506 7.30 6.47 -19.38
CA GLU A 506 8.41 6.55 -18.42
C GLU A 506 8.21 5.61 -17.23
N LEU A 507 6.96 5.43 -16.77
CA LEU A 507 6.64 4.47 -15.71
C LEU A 507 6.86 3.03 -16.15
N HIS A 508 6.41 2.67 -17.35
CA HIS A 508 6.63 1.32 -17.87
C HIS A 508 8.12 1.06 -18.14
N LYS A 509 8.82 2.02 -18.75
CA LYS A 509 10.26 1.98 -18.97
C LYS A 509 11.03 1.74 -17.66
N LEU A 510 10.82 2.57 -16.64
CA LEU A 510 11.51 2.46 -15.35
C LEU A 510 11.23 1.12 -14.65
N PHE A 511 10.00 0.59 -14.77
CA PHE A 511 9.66 -0.77 -14.33
C PHE A 511 10.45 -1.85 -15.11
N THR A 512 10.50 -1.79 -16.44
CA THR A 512 11.21 -2.78 -17.27
C THR A 512 12.73 -2.74 -17.12
N GLU A 513 13.31 -1.55 -16.92
CA GLU A 513 14.74 -1.36 -16.64
C GLU A 513 15.10 -1.80 -15.21
N GLY A 514 14.15 -1.70 -14.26
CA GLY A 514 14.37 -1.98 -12.85
C GLY A 514 14.09 -3.42 -12.40
N GLU A 515 13.13 -4.12 -13.01
CA GLU A 515 12.74 -5.49 -12.65
C GLU A 515 13.21 -6.52 -13.68
N VAL A 516 14.10 -7.45 -13.26
CA VAL A 516 14.57 -8.57 -14.10
C VAL A 516 13.41 -9.45 -14.57
N HIS A 517 12.40 -9.62 -13.73
CA HIS A 517 11.25 -10.49 -13.99
C HIS A 517 10.05 -9.75 -14.61
N HIS A 518 10.21 -8.52 -15.12
CA HIS A 518 9.11 -7.69 -15.66
C HIS A 518 8.17 -8.43 -16.63
N ARG A 519 8.71 -9.34 -17.46
CA ARG A 519 7.95 -10.14 -18.45
C ARG A 519 6.90 -11.09 -17.87
N HIS A 520 6.94 -11.35 -16.56
CA HIS A 520 5.95 -12.19 -15.88
C HIS A 520 4.72 -11.38 -15.43
N LEU A 521 4.77 -10.05 -15.49
CA LEU A 521 3.61 -9.18 -15.33
C LEU A 521 3.18 -8.61 -16.69
N PRO A 522 1.87 -8.39 -16.91
CA PRO A 522 1.41 -7.53 -17.98
C PRO A 522 1.99 -6.11 -17.85
N SER A 523 2.16 -5.44 -18.98
CA SER A 523 2.38 -3.99 -19.03
C SER A 523 1.17 -3.23 -18.47
N ILE A 524 1.35 -1.93 -18.22
CA ILE A 524 0.22 -1.06 -17.89
C ILE A 524 -0.72 -0.96 -19.11
N PRO A 525 -2.04 -1.27 -18.97
CA PRO A 525 -2.99 -1.08 -20.06
C PRO A 525 -3.10 0.39 -20.46
N GLU A 526 -3.31 0.68 -21.75
CA GLU A 526 -3.46 2.03 -22.28
C GLU A 526 -4.54 2.83 -21.53
N LYS A 527 -5.67 2.20 -21.19
CA LYS A 527 -6.72 2.79 -20.33
C LYS A 527 -6.17 3.27 -18.98
N ASN A 528 -5.35 2.48 -18.31
CA ASN A 528 -4.77 2.83 -17.02
C ASN A 528 -3.69 3.92 -17.17
N ALA A 529 -2.91 3.89 -18.25
CA ALA A 529 -1.95 4.94 -18.57
C ALA A 529 -2.65 6.28 -18.86
N SER A 530 -3.80 6.27 -19.56
CA SER A 530 -4.64 7.46 -19.76
C SER A 530 -5.19 7.99 -18.43
N VAL A 531 -5.76 7.13 -17.58
CA VAL A 531 -6.24 7.53 -16.24
C VAL A 531 -5.11 8.16 -15.42
N LEU A 532 -3.91 7.58 -15.41
CA LEU A 532 -2.75 8.15 -14.71
C LEU A 532 -2.38 9.54 -15.26
N LYS A 533 -2.38 9.70 -16.59
CA LYS A 533 -2.10 10.97 -17.27
C LYS A 533 -3.14 12.05 -16.97
N ASP A 534 -4.43 11.70 -16.98
CA ASP A 534 -5.53 12.63 -16.68
C ASP A 534 -5.48 13.04 -15.19
N ARG A 535 -5.16 12.10 -14.29
CA ARG A 535 -4.95 12.40 -12.86
C ARG A 535 -3.70 13.26 -12.64
N LEU A 536 -2.62 13.04 -13.39
CA LEU A 536 -1.44 13.90 -13.35
C LEU A 536 -1.75 15.34 -13.79
N ALA A 537 -2.56 15.51 -14.85
CA ALA A 537 -3.04 16.83 -15.27
C ALA A 537 -3.84 17.52 -14.15
N ARG A 538 -4.67 16.79 -13.38
CA ARG A 538 -5.38 17.37 -12.22
C ARG A 538 -4.47 17.82 -11.09
N VAL A 539 -3.39 17.08 -10.79
CA VAL A 539 -2.40 17.53 -9.80
C VAL A 539 -1.69 18.79 -10.30
N TYR A 540 -1.31 18.84 -11.56
CA TYR A 540 -0.73 20.04 -12.18
C TYR A 540 -1.69 21.25 -12.17
N ASP A 541 -2.96 21.05 -12.53
CA ASP A 541 -4.02 22.07 -12.47
C ASP A 541 -4.15 22.64 -11.06
N GLN A 542 -4.12 21.80 -10.03
CA GLN A 542 -4.18 22.22 -8.62
C GLN A 542 -2.93 23.02 -8.23
N ILE A 543 -1.72 22.60 -8.62
CA ILE A 543 -0.48 23.38 -8.39
C ILE A 543 -0.62 24.79 -9.00
N VAL A 544 -0.99 24.88 -10.28
CA VAL A 544 -1.16 26.15 -11.01
C VAL A 544 -2.28 27.03 -10.42
N LYS A 545 -3.36 26.42 -9.92
CA LYS A 545 -4.44 27.11 -9.19
C LYS A 545 -3.92 27.71 -7.87
N CYS A 546 -3.17 26.94 -7.10
CA CYS A 546 -2.54 27.43 -5.87
C CYS A 546 -1.51 28.54 -6.17
N GLU A 547 -0.69 28.41 -7.22
CA GLU A 547 0.26 29.46 -7.64
C GLU A 547 -0.46 30.79 -7.93
N LYS A 548 -1.61 30.76 -8.60
CA LYS A 548 -2.44 31.96 -8.85
C LYS A 548 -3.05 32.54 -7.57
N MET A 549 -3.34 31.71 -6.56
CA MET A 549 -3.94 32.15 -5.29
C MET A 549 -2.91 32.69 -4.29
N TYR A 550 -1.68 32.16 -4.31
CA TYR A 550 -0.68 32.37 -3.25
C TYR A 550 0.68 32.87 -3.75
N GLY A 551 1.04 32.70 -5.02
CA GLY A 551 2.35 33.05 -5.60
C GLY A 551 2.63 34.55 -5.77
N HIS A 552 1.72 35.42 -5.32
CA HIS A 552 1.88 36.88 -5.30
C HIS A 552 2.04 37.44 -3.87
N ARG A 553 2.36 36.60 -2.88
CA ARG A 553 2.49 36.96 -1.45
C ARG A 553 3.92 36.79 -0.95
#